data_AF-A0A8J7CGS6-F1
#
_entry.id   AF-A0A8J7CGS6-F1
#
_cell.length_a   1.000
_cell.length_b   1.000
_cell.length_c   1.000
_cell.angle_alpha   90.00
_cell.angle_beta   90.00
_cell.angle_gamma   90.00
#
_symmetry.space_group_name_H-M   'P 1'
#
loop_
_entity.id
_entity.type
_entity.pdbx_description
1 polymer ?
#
loop_
_entity_poly.entity_id
_entity_poly.type
_entity_poly.pdbx_seq_one_letter_code
_entity_poly.pdbx_strand_id
1 'polypeptide(L)'
;MLEDFNNRASLETIRELTDGHRWEELRHFTHRALKMIDESPHPFPELFLKRVVDSAHQTGISYTESFVAARRLGGTALERHEFIAKNCQGLDEGTYVSLGCECHAWNLLNRWGFRNSIRDLSPLCLGVHRFPQLFDILESEFKNYAQIGNISAKTHRASQLDMVVDKAYGVTWNHHRGSEWTVNEFERFREHVSELIPNFYQSSKRPGAVHIVSRWVSFVPSDVSSLDRLLRIIENAGASCPRLIILDFEENKMTPGLHRIADNVDFISSPYPPGYEWSNPKYRNSPEGLEWEKNLVSHVLDAL
;
A
#
# COMPACT_ATOMS: atom_id res chain seq x y z
N MET A 1 -25.06 22.05 -8.87
CA MET A 1 -23.89 21.73 -8.02
C MET A 1 -24.17 20.60 -7.03
N LEU A 2 -25.24 20.61 -6.22
CA LEU A 2 -25.62 19.42 -5.42
C LEU A 2 -26.27 18.29 -6.26
N GLU A 3 -26.91 18.62 -7.38
CA GLU A 3 -27.51 17.64 -8.30
C GLU A 3 -26.46 16.81 -9.08
N ASP A 4 -25.21 17.27 -9.14
CA ASP A 4 -24.15 16.65 -9.95
C ASP A 4 -23.50 15.42 -9.27
N PHE A 5 -23.68 15.25 -7.96
CA PHE A 5 -23.23 14.08 -7.21
C PHE A 5 -24.40 13.13 -6.94
N ASN A 6 -24.90 12.50 -7.99
CA ASN A 6 -25.73 11.31 -7.81
C ASN A 6 -24.87 10.22 -7.16
N ASN A 7 -25.16 9.88 -5.91
CA ASN A 7 -24.38 8.95 -5.09
C ASN A 7 -24.00 7.66 -5.83
N ARG A 8 -24.89 7.12 -6.68
CA ARG A 8 -24.57 5.92 -7.46
C ARG A 8 -23.53 6.20 -8.55
N ALA A 9 -23.71 7.26 -9.33
CA ALA A 9 -22.78 7.63 -10.39
C ALA A 9 -21.39 7.97 -9.81
N SER A 10 -21.34 8.69 -8.69
CA SER A 10 -20.10 9.01 -8.01
C SER A 10 -19.35 7.78 -7.49
N LEU A 11 -20.07 6.79 -6.95
CA LEU A 11 -19.47 5.51 -6.55
C LEU A 11 -18.96 4.70 -7.73
N GLU A 12 -19.68 4.71 -8.86
CA GLU A 12 -19.25 4.09 -10.12
C GLU A 12 -17.96 4.74 -10.62
N THR A 13 -17.89 6.09 -10.63
CA THR A 13 -16.69 6.83 -11.02
C THR A 13 -15.49 6.51 -10.14
N ILE A 14 -15.65 6.48 -8.81
CA ILE A 14 -14.55 6.10 -7.91
C ILE A 14 -14.05 4.69 -8.25
N ARG A 15 -14.97 3.73 -8.47
CA ARG A 15 -14.62 2.35 -8.82
C ARG A 15 -13.86 2.28 -10.13
N GLU A 16 -14.38 2.89 -11.19
CA GLU A 16 -13.74 2.91 -12.52
C GLU A 16 -12.34 3.52 -12.48
N LEU A 17 -12.18 4.67 -11.81
CA LEU A 17 -10.88 5.33 -11.69
C LEU A 17 -9.89 4.49 -10.85
N THR A 18 -10.37 3.82 -9.81
CA THR A 18 -9.54 2.93 -8.97
C THR A 18 -9.13 1.68 -9.75
N ASP A 19 -10.07 0.98 -10.38
CA ASP A 19 -9.81 -0.27 -11.12
C ASP A 19 -8.92 -0.04 -12.35
N GLY A 20 -9.03 1.14 -12.97
CA GLY A 20 -8.19 1.56 -14.09
C GLY A 20 -6.83 2.17 -13.69
N HIS A 21 -6.51 2.25 -12.39
CA HIS A 21 -5.31 2.92 -11.86
C HIS A 21 -5.13 4.37 -12.35
N ARG A 22 -6.25 5.09 -12.54
CA ARG A 22 -6.28 6.49 -12.98
C ARG A 22 -6.10 7.43 -11.78
N TRP A 23 -4.96 7.28 -11.10
CA TRP A 23 -4.70 7.86 -9.77
C TRP A 23 -4.81 9.39 -9.73
N GLU A 24 -4.29 10.09 -10.74
CA GLU A 24 -4.40 11.55 -10.81
C GLU A 24 -5.85 12.00 -10.99
N GLU A 25 -6.64 11.31 -11.81
CA GLU A 25 -8.04 11.63 -11.99
C GLU A 25 -8.87 11.31 -10.74
N LEU A 26 -8.57 10.19 -10.08
CA LEU A 26 -9.15 9.84 -8.79
C LEU A 26 -8.83 10.90 -7.74
N ARG A 27 -7.60 11.42 -7.72
CA ARG A 27 -7.17 12.49 -6.82
C ARG A 27 -7.99 13.77 -7.05
N HIS A 28 -8.10 14.22 -8.30
CA HIS A 28 -8.91 15.39 -8.67
C HIS A 28 -10.39 15.21 -8.31
N PHE A 29 -10.95 14.03 -8.59
CA PHE A 29 -12.31 13.70 -8.20
C PHE A 29 -12.48 13.79 -6.68
N THR A 30 -11.54 13.21 -5.92
CA THR A 30 -11.59 13.16 -4.46
C THR A 30 -11.46 14.55 -3.84
N HIS A 31 -10.56 15.42 -4.32
CA HIS A 31 -10.49 16.82 -3.87
C HIS A 31 -11.83 17.56 -4.07
N ARG A 32 -12.47 17.41 -5.23
CA ARG A 32 -13.78 18.02 -5.49
C ARG A 32 -14.86 17.48 -4.54
N ALA A 33 -14.86 16.17 -4.31
CA ALA A 33 -15.79 15.53 -3.37
C ALA A 33 -15.58 16.04 -1.94
N LEU A 34 -14.33 16.15 -1.48
CA LEU A 34 -14.00 16.67 -0.14
C LEU A 34 -14.46 18.13 0.03
N LYS A 35 -14.21 18.99 -0.97
CA LYS A 35 -14.69 20.37 -0.96
C LYS A 35 -16.22 20.45 -0.86
N MET A 36 -16.93 19.66 -1.67
CA MET A 36 -18.39 19.59 -1.61
C MET A 36 -18.87 19.09 -0.24
N ILE A 37 -18.18 18.11 0.34
CA ILE A 37 -18.49 17.61 1.68
C ILE A 37 -18.31 18.73 2.70
N ASP A 38 -17.27 19.54 2.62
CA ASP A 38 -17.05 20.65 3.56
C ASP A 38 -18.14 21.72 3.48
N GLU A 39 -18.49 22.14 2.26
CA GLU A 39 -19.42 23.24 2.01
C GLU A 39 -20.90 22.86 2.22
N SER A 40 -21.25 21.56 2.12
CA SER A 40 -22.64 21.11 2.18
C SER A 40 -23.13 20.91 3.62
N PRO A 41 -24.23 21.54 4.06
CA PRO A 41 -24.81 21.26 5.38
C PRO A 41 -25.55 19.93 5.43
N HIS A 42 -25.80 19.29 4.28
CA HIS A 42 -26.59 18.07 4.20
C HIS A 42 -25.74 16.82 4.50
N PRO A 43 -26.34 15.76 5.08
CA PRO A 43 -25.66 14.50 5.28
C PRO A 43 -25.37 13.81 3.94
N PHE A 44 -24.24 13.10 3.87
CA PHE A 44 -23.89 12.24 2.75
C PHE A 44 -24.09 10.78 3.14
N PRO A 45 -24.37 9.86 2.18
CA PRO A 45 -24.41 8.44 2.48
C PRO A 45 -23.08 7.95 3.04
N GLU A 46 -23.15 7.10 4.06
CA GLU A 46 -21.98 6.54 4.74
C GLU A 46 -21.02 5.84 3.78
N LEU A 47 -21.54 5.07 2.82
CA LEU A 47 -20.73 4.37 1.82
C LEU A 47 -19.94 5.34 0.93
N PHE A 48 -20.53 6.48 0.58
CA PHE A 48 -19.83 7.50 -0.21
C PHE A 48 -18.70 8.13 0.60
N LEU A 49 -18.95 8.52 1.85
CA LEU A 49 -17.92 9.05 2.74
C LEU A 49 -16.76 8.05 2.93
N LYS A 50 -17.06 6.77 3.16
CA LYS A 50 -16.07 5.69 3.26
C LYS A 50 -15.19 5.61 2.01
N ARG A 51 -15.79 5.68 0.82
CA ARG A 51 -15.04 5.62 -0.45
C ARG A 51 -14.19 6.86 -0.67
N VAL A 52 -14.69 8.05 -0.36
CA VAL A 52 -13.90 9.29 -0.47
C VAL A 52 -12.70 9.26 0.48
N VAL A 53 -12.86 8.81 1.72
CA VAL A 53 -11.76 8.65 2.68
C VAL A 53 -10.75 7.61 2.19
N ASP A 54 -11.19 6.43 1.74
CA ASP A 54 -10.29 5.40 1.19
C ASP A 54 -9.53 5.91 -0.05
N SER A 55 -10.20 6.65 -0.94
CA SER A 55 -9.58 7.24 -2.13
C SER A 55 -8.57 8.33 -1.77
N ALA A 56 -8.84 9.14 -0.74
CA ALA A 56 -7.89 10.15 -0.25
C ALA A 56 -6.57 9.49 0.20
N HIS A 57 -6.66 8.41 0.98
CA HIS A 57 -5.48 7.64 1.41
C HIS A 57 -4.71 7.05 0.23
N GLN A 58 -5.40 6.52 -0.79
CA GLN A 58 -4.75 5.91 -1.96
C GLN A 58 -4.07 6.94 -2.88
N THR A 59 -4.61 8.16 -2.92
CA THR A 59 -4.15 9.22 -3.83
C THR A 59 -3.23 10.24 -3.17
N GLY A 60 -2.83 10.01 -1.91
CA GLY A 60 -1.93 10.90 -1.18
C GLY A 60 -2.51 12.29 -0.94
N ILE A 61 -3.83 12.41 -0.83
CA ILE A 61 -4.45 13.66 -0.37
C ILE A 61 -4.09 13.85 1.11
N SER A 62 -3.79 15.08 1.49
CA SER A 62 -3.37 15.39 2.86
C SER A 62 -4.45 15.02 3.87
N TYR A 63 -4.03 14.55 5.05
CA TYR A 63 -4.97 14.15 6.10
C TYR A 63 -5.84 15.32 6.58
N THR A 64 -5.32 16.56 6.50
CA THR A 64 -6.04 17.77 6.87
C THR A 64 -7.23 18.01 5.93
N GLU A 65 -7.05 17.78 4.63
CA GLU A 65 -8.14 17.87 3.65
C GLU A 65 -9.16 16.74 3.81
N SER A 66 -8.72 15.49 4.04
CA SER A 66 -9.64 14.36 4.21
C SER A 66 -10.36 14.34 5.56
N PHE A 67 -9.88 15.10 6.55
CA PHE A 67 -10.45 15.17 7.89
C PHE A 67 -11.94 15.53 7.88
N VAL A 68 -12.40 16.37 6.94
CA VAL A 68 -13.81 16.75 6.85
C VAL A 68 -14.73 15.55 6.62
N ALA A 69 -14.33 14.62 5.74
CA ALA A 69 -15.09 13.41 5.46
C ALA A 69 -14.99 12.42 6.62
N ALA A 70 -13.79 12.26 7.19
CA ALA A 70 -13.56 11.39 8.35
C ALA A 70 -14.38 11.83 9.58
N ARG A 71 -14.43 13.13 9.86
CA ARG A 71 -15.23 13.71 10.95
C ARG A 71 -16.73 13.46 10.77
N ARG A 72 -17.24 13.58 9.53
CA ARG A 72 -18.65 13.26 9.25
C ARG A 72 -18.96 11.77 9.35
N LEU A 73 -18.00 10.92 9.01
CA LEU A 73 -18.13 9.48 9.10
C LEU A 73 -18.03 8.98 10.55
N GLY A 74 -17.19 9.59 11.37
CA GLY A 74 -16.94 9.21 12.75
C GLY A 74 -16.20 7.87 12.90
N GLY A 75 -16.28 7.29 14.11
CA GLY A 75 -15.74 5.97 14.44
C GLY A 75 -14.28 5.79 14.04
N THR A 76 -13.96 4.62 13.47
CA THR A 76 -12.58 4.24 13.13
C THR A 76 -11.91 5.12 12.09
N ALA A 77 -12.67 5.87 11.27
CA ALA A 77 -12.10 6.82 10.32
C ALA A 77 -11.60 8.09 11.03
N LEU A 78 -12.38 8.58 12.00
CA LEU A 78 -12.00 9.74 12.82
C LEU A 78 -10.80 9.40 13.72
N GLU A 79 -10.83 8.25 14.41
CA GLU A 79 -9.75 7.81 15.29
C GLU A 79 -8.40 7.68 14.55
N ARG A 80 -8.41 7.21 13.29
CA ARG A 80 -7.21 7.21 12.44
C ARG A 80 -6.70 8.61 12.15
N HIS A 81 -7.59 9.54 11.82
CA HIS A 81 -7.18 10.92 11.56
C HIS A 81 -6.64 11.62 12.80
N GLU A 82 -7.19 11.34 13.98
CA GLU A 82 -6.66 11.85 15.25
C GLU A 82 -5.26 11.30 15.53
N PHE A 83 -5.02 10.02 15.25
CA PHE A 83 -3.67 9.44 15.31
C PHE A 83 -2.72 10.14 14.33
N ILE A 84 -3.12 10.32 13.08
CA ILE A 84 -2.29 10.99 12.07
C ILE A 84 -1.98 12.42 12.49
N ALA A 85 -2.98 13.18 12.94
CA ALA A 85 -2.80 14.55 13.38
C ALA A 85 -1.85 14.66 14.59
N LYS A 86 -1.89 13.69 15.51
CA LYS A 86 -0.97 13.64 16.65
C LYS A 86 0.48 13.33 16.25
N ASN A 87 0.68 12.57 15.17
CA ASN A 87 1.99 12.06 14.76
C ASN A 87 2.48 12.65 13.42
N CYS A 88 1.84 13.69 12.90
CA CYS A 88 2.07 14.18 11.54
C CYS A 88 3.53 14.56 11.28
N GLN A 89 4.21 15.12 12.28
CA GLN A 89 5.62 15.46 12.17
C GLN A 89 6.49 14.25 11.81
N GLY A 90 6.35 13.13 12.53
CA GLY A 90 7.11 11.91 12.23
C GLY A 90 6.66 11.23 10.93
N LEU A 91 5.38 11.32 10.60
CA LEU A 91 4.83 10.72 9.38
C LEU A 91 5.29 11.44 8.10
N ASP A 92 5.33 12.77 8.11
CA ASP A 92 5.66 13.60 6.94
C ASP A 92 7.18 13.72 6.66
N GLU A 93 8.03 13.41 7.65
CA GLU A 93 9.49 13.54 7.52
C GLU A 93 10.16 12.38 6.74
N GLY A 94 9.51 11.22 6.64
CA GLY A 94 10.08 10.01 6.06
C GLY A 94 9.74 9.76 4.58
N THR A 95 10.60 9.00 3.89
CA THR A 95 10.26 8.35 2.62
C THR A 95 10.15 6.85 2.84
N TYR A 96 8.99 6.26 2.55
CA TYR A 96 8.72 4.85 2.82
C TYR A 96 8.60 4.08 1.51
N VAL A 97 9.52 3.15 1.29
CA VAL A 97 9.65 2.41 0.03
C VAL A 97 9.18 0.97 0.26
N SER A 98 8.05 0.59 -0.32
CA SER A 98 7.62 -0.81 -0.30
C SER A 98 8.59 -1.67 -1.13
N LEU A 99 9.12 -2.73 -0.52
CA LEU A 99 9.81 -3.82 -1.23
C LEU A 99 8.83 -4.93 -1.65
N GLY A 100 7.54 -4.76 -1.38
CA GLY A 100 6.47 -5.65 -1.80
C GLY A 100 6.27 -6.86 -0.90
N CYS A 101 6.16 -8.02 -1.54
CA CYS A 101 5.68 -9.31 -1.02
C CYS A 101 4.19 -9.39 -0.72
N GLU A 102 3.61 -8.37 -0.12
CA GLU A 102 2.16 -8.20 -0.01
C GLU A 102 1.82 -6.72 -0.09
N CYS A 103 0.55 -6.39 -0.28
CA CYS A 103 0.11 -5.00 -0.32
C CYS A 103 0.10 -4.31 1.06
N HIS A 104 0.54 -4.96 2.14
CA HIS A 104 0.56 -4.40 3.51
C HIS A 104 1.43 -3.15 3.61
N ALA A 105 2.70 -3.27 3.24
CA ALA A 105 3.67 -2.15 3.32
C ALA A 105 3.19 -0.93 2.53
N TRP A 106 2.31 -1.11 1.55
CA TRP A 106 1.67 -0.03 0.83
C TRP A 106 0.35 0.44 1.49
N ASN A 107 -0.65 -0.44 1.54
CA ASN A 107 -2.01 -0.08 1.93
C ASN A 107 -2.16 0.26 3.41
N LEU A 108 -1.37 -0.35 4.28
CA LEU A 108 -1.36 -0.02 5.71
C LEU A 108 -0.79 1.38 5.90
N LEU A 109 0.43 1.61 5.41
CA LEU A 109 1.15 2.87 5.61
C LEU A 109 0.38 4.06 5.03
N ASN A 110 -0.21 3.92 3.84
CA ASN A 110 -1.02 4.98 3.24
C ASN A 110 -2.23 5.35 4.09
N ARG A 111 -2.91 4.35 4.67
CA ARG A 111 -4.10 4.57 5.50
C ARG A 111 -3.78 5.29 6.82
N TRP A 112 -2.53 5.18 7.27
CA TRP A 112 -2.04 5.76 8.51
C TRP A 112 -1.15 6.99 8.27
N GLY A 113 -1.22 7.59 7.08
CA GLY A 113 -0.65 8.92 6.82
C GLY A 113 0.85 8.95 6.57
N PHE A 114 1.53 7.81 6.44
CA PHE A 114 2.98 7.76 6.13
C PHE A 114 3.29 8.28 4.71
N ARG A 115 2.27 8.49 3.88
CA ARG A 115 2.46 8.91 2.48
C ARG A 115 1.47 9.99 2.10
N ASN A 116 2.00 11.01 1.44
CA ASN A 116 1.27 12.21 1.01
C ASN A 116 1.43 12.48 -0.51
N SER A 117 1.89 11.48 -1.27
CA SER A 117 2.15 11.63 -2.70
C SER A 117 2.00 10.30 -3.42
N ILE A 118 1.42 10.31 -4.62
CA ILE A 118 1.37 9.10 -5.48
C ILE A 118 2.72 8.79 -6.15
N ARG A 119 3.70 9.70 -6.08
CA ARG A 119 5.00 9.56 -6.77
C ARG A 119 5.84 8.40 -6.24
N ASP A 120 5.54 7.88 -5.06
CA ASP A 120 6.26 6.72 -4.49
C ASP A 120 5.58 5.39 -4.84
N LEU A 121 4.53 5.45 -5.68
CA LEU A 121 3.94 4.25 -6.24
C LEU A 121 4.96 3.55 -7.12
N SER A 122 5.26 2.30 -6.79
CA SER A 122 6.17 1.43 -7.53
C SER A 122 5.44 0.13 -7.89
N PRO A 123 6.02 -0.71 -8.76
CA PRO A 123 5.41 -2.01 -9.10
C PRO A 123 5.29 -2.94 -7.89
N LEU A 124 6.16 -2.76 -6.88
CA LEU A 124 6.18 -3.54 -5.64
C LEU A 124 5.00 -3.20 -4.71
N CYS A 125 4.36 -2.05 -4.92
CA CYS A 125 3.20 -1.62 -4.15
C CYS A 125 1.90 -2.31 -4.59
N LEU A 126 1.86 -2.79 -5.84
CA LEU A 126 0.65 -3.26 -6.52
C LEU A 126 0.67 -4.76 -6.83
N GLY A 127 1.74 -5.45 -6.45
CA GLY A 127 1.93 -6.87 -6.64
C GLY A 127 2.19 -7.60 -5.33
N VAL A 128 1.81 -8.88 -5.31
CA VAL A 128 2.19 -9.86 -4.29
C VAL A 128 3.39 -10.62 -4.85
N HIS A 129 4.56 -10.42 -4.26
CA HIS A 129 5.83 -11.01 -4.70
C HIS A 129 6.25 -12.14 -3.77
N ARG A 130 6.82 -13.21 -4.31
CA ARG A 130 7.29 -14.32 -3.48
C ARG A 130 8.78 -14.20 -3.25
N PHE A 131 9.23 -14.50 -2.04
CA PHE A 131 10.62 -14.88 -1.83
C PHE A 131 10.81 -16.35 -2.28
N PRO A 132 11.93 -16.71 -2.94
CA PRO A 132 13.12 -15.91 -3.21
C PRO A 132 13.06 -15.00 -4.46
N GLN A 133 12.03 -15.12 -5.30
CA GLN A 133 11.96 -14.45 -6.62
C GLN A 133 12.02 -12.91 -6.55
N LEU A 134 11.59 -12.30 -5.44
CA LEU A 134 11.77 -10.87 -5.21
C LEU A 134 13.25 -10.46 -5.29
N PHE A 135 14.18 -11.27 -4.77
CA PHE A 135 15.60 -10.99 -4.90
C PHE A 135 16.02 -10.96 -6.37
N ASP A 136 15.60 -11.95 -7.15
CA ASP A 136 15.99 -12.06 -8.56
C ASP A 136 15.45 -10.88 -9.38
N ILE A 137 14.24 -10.40 -9.06
CA ILE A 137 13.65 -9.21 -9.68
C ILE A 137 14.49 -7.97 -9.36
N LEU A 138 14.84 -7.77 -8.09
CA LEU A 138 15.55 -6.57 -7.65
C LEU A 138 17.01 -6.56 -8.10
N GLU A 139 17.71 -7.69 -8.01
CA GLU A 139 19.11 -7.82 -8.46
C GLU A 139 19.27 -7.73 -9.97
N SER A 140 18.26 -8.17 -10.73
CA SER A 140 18.23 -7.95 -12.18
C SER A 140 17.77 -6.55 -12.57
N GLU A 141 17.55 -5.65 -11.60
CA GLU A 141 17.08 -4.28 -11.82
C GLU A 141 15.77 -4.24 -12.64
N PHE A 142 14.86 -5.17 -12.37
CA PHE A 142 13.60 -5.36 -13.10
C PHE A 142 13.74 -5.75 -14.59
N LYS A 143 14.94 -6.10 -15.11
CA LYS A 143 15.16 -6.45 -16.54
C LYS A 143 14.21 -7.54 -17.04
N ASN A 144 13.91 -8.53 -16.20
CA ASN A 144 13.06 -9.67 -16.55
C ASN A 144 11.64 -9.56 -15.98
N TYR A 145 11.28 -8.43 -15.38
CA TYR A 145 10.00 -8.23 -14.71
C TYR A 145 8.88 -7.98 -15.72
N ALA A 146 7.73 -8.67 -15.55
CA ALA A 146 6.54 -8.49 -16.39
C ALA A 146 6.77 -8.71 -17.91
N GLN A 147 7.69 -9.60 -18.27
CA GLN A 147 7.97 -9.94 -19.67
C GLN A 147 6.80 -10.69 -20.32
N ILE A 148 6.54 -10.41 -21.60
CA ILE A 148 5.37 -10.92 -22.35
C ILE A 148 5.24 -12.45 -22.30
N GLY A 149 6.36 -13.18 -22.32
CA GLY A 149 6.37 -14.64 -22.26
C GLY A 149 6.16 -15.25 -20.86
N ASN A 150 6.27 -14.43 -19.81
CA ASN A 150 6.17 -14.87 -18.41
C ASN A 150 4.81 -14.55 -17.77
N ILE A 151 4.11 -13.55 -18.30
CA ILE A 151 2.83 -13.09 -17.79
C ILE A 151 1.66 -13.85 -18.39
N SER A 152 0.62 -14.07 -17.58
CA SER A 152 -0.61 -14.76 -17.97
C SER A 152 -1.79 -14.25 -17.14
N ALA A 153 -3.01 -14.63 -17.53
CA ALA A 153 -4.20 -14.37 -16.76
C ALA A 153 -4.54 -15.53 -15.81
N LYS A 154 -5.06 -15.21 -14.63
CA LYS A 154 -5.67 -16.17 -13.70
C LYS A 154 -6.94 -15.56 -13.12
N THR A 155 -8.02 -16.32 -12.99
CA THR A 155 -9.25 -15.82 -12.37
C THR A 155 -9.04 -15.53 -10.88
N HIS A 156 -9.32 -14.29 -10.47
CA HIS A 156 -9.26 -13.86 -9.08
C HIS A 156 -10.49 -14.36 -8.31
N ARG A 157 -10.26 -15.09 -7.22
CA ARG A 157 -11.33 -15.78 -6.47
C ARG A 157 -12.42 -14.85 -5.95
N ALA A 158 -12.09 -13.67 -5.46
CA ALA A 158 -13.10 -12.80 -4.83
C ALA A 158 -13.91 -11.99 -5.85
N SER A 159 -13.28 -11.49 -6.92
CA SER A 159 -13.96 -10.65 -7.91
C SER A 159 -14.45 -11.41 -9.14
N GLN A 160 -14.03 -12.67 -9.34
CA GLN A 160 -14.31 -13.47 -10.54
C GLN A 160 -13.80 -12.83 -11.85
N LEU A 161 -12.94 -11.81 -11.74
CA LEU A 161 -12.27 -11.18 -12.87
C LEU A 161 -10.88 -11.79 -13.04
N ASP A 162 -10.41 -11.87 -14.28
CA ASP A 162 -9.04 -12.29 -14.54
C ASP A 162 -8.06 -11.24 -14.01
N MET A 163 -7.02 -11.70 -13.32
CA MET A 163 -5.91 -10.89 -12.84
C MET A 163 -4.61 -11.30 -13.53
N VAL A 164 -3.69 -10.35 -13.68
CA VAL A 164 -2.36 -10.64 -14.23
C VAL A 164 -1.51 -11.39 -13.21
N VAL A 165 -0.80 -12.42 -13.67
CA VAL A 165 0.18 -13.17 -12.87
C VAL A 165 1.44 -13.45 -13.68
N ASP A 166 2.59 -13.47 -13.02
CA ASP A 166 3.85 -13.97 -13.56
C ASP A 166 4.18 -15.29 -12.86
N LYS A 167 4.07 -16.39 -13.60
CA LYS A 167 4.28 -17.72 -13.03
C LYS A 167 5.75 -18.02 -12.80
N ALA A 168 6.64 -17.43 -13.60
CA ALA A 168 8.08 -17.65 -13.50
C ALA A 168 8.63 -17.02 -12.21
N TYR A 169 8.21 -15.79 -11.92
CA TYR A 169 8.61 -15.06 -10.72
C TYR A 169 7.62 -15.19 -9.55
N GLY A 170 6.55 -15.95 -9.72
CA GLY A 170 5.53 -16.15 -8.69
C GLY A 170 4.80 -14.87 -8.27
N VAL A 171 4.72 -13.87 -9.14
CA VAL A 171 4.10 -12.57 -8.84
C VAL A 171 2.62 -12.61 -9.17
N THR A 172 1.79 -12.05 -8.29
CA THR A 172 0.36 -11.86 -8.54
C THR A 172 0.02 -10.38 -8.44
N TRP A 173 -0.44 -9.78 -9.53
CA TRP A 173 -0.89 -8.39 -9.54
C TRP A 173 -2.38 -8.33 -9.29
N ASN A 174 -2.75 -8.62 -8.04
CA ASN A 174 -4.13 -8.64 -7.61
C ASN A 174 -4.84 -7.28 -7.72
N HIS A 175 -4.18 -6.17 -8.06
CA HIS A 175 -4.87 -4.90 -8.35
C HIS A 175 -5.14 -4.68 -9.85
N HIS A 176 -4.51 -5.45 -10.74
CA HIS A 176 -4.69 -5.36 -12.18
C HIS A 176 -5.65 -6.46 -12.65
N ARG A 177 -6.96 -6.17 -12.59
CA ARG A 177 -8.03 -7.15 -12.85
C ARG A 177 -9.01 -6.69 -13.94
N GLY A 178 -9.50 -7.63 -14.72
CA GLY A 178 -10.47 -7.39 -15.79
C GLY A 178 -9.81 -7.19 -17.14
N SER A 179 -10.65 -7.11 -18.17
CA SER A 179 -10.21 -7.05 -19.58
C SER A 179 -9.26 -5.89 -19.85
N GLU A 180 -9.43 -4.75 -19.18
CA GLU A 180 -8.58 -3.57 -19.32
C GLU A 180 -7.08 -3.86 -19.10
N TRP A 181 -6.75 -4.89 -18.31
CA TRP A 181 -5.37 -5.27 -18.01
C TRP A 181 -4.89 -6.54 -18.73
N THR A 182 -5.80 -7.36 -19.25
CA THR A 182 -5.48 -8.71 -19.77
C THR A 182 -5.62 -8.85 -21.29
N VAL A 183 -6.20 -7.87 -21.98
CA VAL A 183 -6.30 -7.86 -23.46
C VAL A 183 -4.99 -7.40 -24.11
N ASN A 184 -4.90 -7.54 -25.44
CA ASN A 184 -3.78 -7.06 -26.27
C ASN A 184 -2.40 -7.47 -25.72
N GLU A 185 -2.24 -8.74 -25.34
CA GLU A 185 -0.99 -9.26 -24.77
C GLU A 185 -0.49 -8.43 -23.56
N PHE A 186 -1.44 -8.00 -22.72
CA PHE A 186 -1.19 -7.25 -21.50
C PHE A 186 -0.45 -5.91 -21.73
N GLU A 187 -0.59 -5.31 -22.92
CA GLU A 187 0.10 -4.07 -23.33
C GLU A 187 0.02 -2.97 -22.26
N ARG A 188 -1.20 -2.56 -21.89
CA ARG A 188 -1.41 -1.52 -20.86
C ARG A 188 -0.77 -1.87 -19.51
N PHE A 189 -0.86 -3.13 -19.09
CA PHE A 189 -0.25 -3.57 -17.85
C PHE A 189 1.28 -3.42 -17.90
N ARG A 190 1.91 -3.80 -19.01
CA ARG A 190 3.36 -3.67 -19.20
C ARG A 190 3.81 -2.22 -19.24
N GLU A 191 3.06 -1.36 -19.94
CA GLU A 191 3.30 0.09 -19.95
C GLU A 191 3.25 0.67 -18.54
N HIS A 192 2.16 0.39 -17.81
CA HIS A 192 1.97 0.88 -16.45
C HIS A 192 3.08 0.43 -15.50
N VAL A 193 3.46 -0.85 -15.54
CA VAL A 193 4.57 -1.36 -14.72
C VAL A 193 5.90 -0.68 -15.08
N SER A 194 6.18 -0.49 -16.37
CA SER A 194 7.39 0.17 -16.85
C SER A 194 7.50 1.61 -16.32
N GLU A 195 6.39 2.36 -16.33
CA GLU A 195 6.32 3.72 -15.79
C GLU A 195 6.57 3.80 -14.28
N LEU A 196 6.21 2.75 -13.53
CA LEU A 196 6.39 2.72 -12.08
C LEU A 196 7.79 2.28 -11.64
N ILE A 197 8.55 1.54 -12.45
CA ILE A 197 9.90 1.08 -12.09
C ILE A 197 10.83 2.25 -11.69
N PRO A 198 10.92 3.36 -12.44
CA PRO A 198 11.72 4.51 -12.04
C PRO A 198 11.38 5.06 -10.66
N ASN A 199 10.11 5.01 -10.25
CA ASN A 199 9.67 5.54 -8.96
C ASN A 199 10.27 4.77 -7.79
N PHE A 200 10.53 3.47 -7.94
CA PHE A 200 11.24 2.67 -6.92
C PHE A 200 12.63 3.28 -6.66
N TYR A 201 13.46 3.40 -7.70
CA TYR A 201 14.81 3.94 -7.58
C TYR A 201 14.82 5.41 -7.13
N GLN A 202 13.89 6.23 -7.63
CA GLN A 202 13.77 7.62 -7.21
C GLN A 202 13.42 7.73 -5.73
N SER A 203 12.56 6.85 -5.21
CA SER A 203 12.18 6.83 -3.80
C SER A 203 13.32 6.31 -2.92
N SER A 204 14.03 5.25 -3.35
CA SER A 204 15.19 4.72 -2.64
C SER A 204 16.34 5.72 -2.50
N LYS A 205 16.52 6.62 -3.48
CA LYS A 205 17.56 7.67 -3.46
C LYS A 205 17.25 8.83 -2.52
N ARG A 206 16.04 8.94 -1.97
CA ARG A 206 15.70 10.07 -1.11
C ARG A 206 16.44 9.96 0.23
N PRO A 207 16.96 11.07 0.77
CA PRO A 207 17.56 11.08 2.09
C PRO A 207 16.60 10.50 3.14
N GLY A 208 17.08 9.57 3.97
CA GLY A 208 16.27 8.94 5.01
C GLY A 208 15.24 7.92 4.50
N ALA A 209 15.34 7.43 3.27
CA ALA A 209 14.42 6.42 2.75
C ALA A 209 14.47 5.10 3.57
N VAL A 210 13.32 4.73 4.12
CA VAL A 210 13.12 3.48 4.86
C VAL A 210 12.41 2.47 3.97
N HIS A 211 13.03 1.31 3.78
CA HIS A 211 12.48 0.26 2.94
C HIS A 211 11.68 -0.71 3.82
N ILE A 212 10.48 -1.07 3.37
CA ILE A 212 9.53 -1.82 4.19
C ILE A 212 9.09 -3.05 3.40
N VAL A 213 9.22 -4.22 4.01
CA VAL A 213 8.79 -5.48 3.43
C VAL A 213 7.85 -6.20 4.38
N SER A 214 6.72 -6.67 3.86
CA SER A 214 5.87 -7.60 4.60
C SER A 214 6.24 -9.03 4.24
N ARG A 215 6.45 -9.86 5.24
CA ARG A 215 6.82 -11.26 5.03
C ARG A 215 5.58 -12.08 4.63
N TRP A 216 5.76 -13.01 3.68
CA TRP A 216 4.76 -14.03 3.34
C TRP A 216 5.24 -15.49 3.47
N VAL A 217 6.56 -15.72 3.63
CA VAL A 217 7.15 -17.05 3.87
C VAL A 217 8.07 -17.00 5.08
N SER A 218 8.47 -18.15 5.62
CA SER A 218 9.28 -18.25 6.84
C SER A 218 10.67 -17.56 6.82
N PHE A 219 10.77 -16.22 6.81
CA PHE A 219 11.93 -15.41 7.27
C PHE A 219 12.36 -15.70 8.72
N VAL A 220 13.44 -16.43 8.92
CA VAL A 220 13.98 -16.60 10.26
C VAL A 220 14.90 -15.41 10.53
N PRO A 221 14.65 -14.57 11.56
CA PRO A 221 15.49 -13.40 11.85
C PRO A 221 16.97 -13.72 12.03
N SER A 222 17.31 -14.98 12.35
CA SER A 222 18.68 -15.46 12.46
C SER A 222 19.39 -15.72 11.12
N ASP A 223 18.70 -15.67 9.98
CA ASP A 223 19.33 -15.78 8.65
C ASP A 223 19.87 -14.41 8.19
N VAL A 224 21.04 -14.06 8.73
CA VAL A 224 21.75 -12.81 8.44
C VAL A 224 22.08 -12.67 6.95
N SER A 225 22.27 -13.78 6.22
CA SER A 225 22.69 -13.74 4.82
C SER A 225 21.64 -13.13 3.87
N SER A 226 20.37 -13.41 4.12
CA SER A 226 19.24 -12.85 3.37
C SER A 226 19.05 -11.35 3.66
N LEU A 227 19.31 -10.92 4.90
CA LEU A 227 19.26 -9.52 5.30
C LEU A 227 20.35 -8.69 4.61
N ASP A 228 21.58 -9.17 4.64
CA ASP A 228 22.71 -8.51 3.98
C ASP A 228 22.46 -8.38 2.46
N ARG A 229 21.84 -9.39 1.85
CA ARG A 229 21.46 -9.36 0.44
C ARG A 229 20.43 -8.27 0.15
N LEU A 230 19.39 -8.13 0.99
CA LEU A 230 18.39 -7.05 0.85
C LEU A 230 19.03 -5.67 1.04
N LEU A 231 19.89 -5.51 2.05
CA LEU A 231 20.57 -4.24 2.31
C LEU A 231 21.45 -3.81 1.13
N ARG A 232 22.20 -4.74 0.52
CA ARG A 232 22.97 -4.47 -0.70
C ARG A 232 22.08 -4.08 -1.88
N ILE A 233 20.91 -4.70 -2.03
CA ILE A 233 19.94 -4.33 -3.07
C ILE A 233 19.44 -2.89 -2.86
N ILE A 234 19.12 -2.53 -1.62
CA ILE A 234 18.68 -1.18 -1.25
C ILE A 234 19.78 -0.15 -1.53
N GLU A 235 21.03 -0.47 -1.16
CA GLU A 235 22.21 0.35 -1.46
C GLU A 235 22.38 0.55 -2.98
N ASN A 236 22.32 -0.53 -3.75
CA ASN A 236 22.41 -0.51 -5.22
C ASN A 236 21.26 0.27 -5.88
N ALA A 237 20.08 0.30 -5.26
CA ALA A 237 18.97 1.15 -5.71
C ALA A 237 19.24 2.65 -5.50
N GLY A 238 20.27 2.99 -4.72
CA GLY A 238 20.79 4.34 -4.54
C GLY A 238 20.58 4.92 -3.14
N ALA A 239 20.16 4.12 -2.15
CA ALA A 239 20.04 4.58 -0.78
C ALA A 239 21.43 4.83 -0.17
N SER A 240 21.68 6.05 0.32
CA SER A 240 22.95 6.41 0.97
C SER A 240 23.11 5.80 2.37
N CYS A 241 22.00 5.51 3.04
CA CYS A 241 21.96 4.81 4.32
C CYS A 241 20.85 3.75 4.25
N PRO A 242 21.16 2.51 3.81
CA PRO A 242 20.18 1.45 3.67
C PRO A 242 19.51 1.13 5.00
N ARG A 243 18.18 1.34 5.08
CA ARG A 243 17.35 1.05 6.25
C ARG A 243 16.21 0.13 5.87
N LEU A 244 15.99 -0.92 6.66
CA LEU A 244 14.96 -1.94 6.43
C LEU A 244 14.07 -2.12 7.66
N ILE A 245 12.75 -2.15 7.44
CA ILE A 245 11.75 -2.61 8.41
C ILE A 245 11.05 -3.83 7.83
N ILE A 246 10.98 -4.90 8.61
CA ILE A 246 10.30 -6.15 8.25
C ILE A 246 9.01 -6.26 9.08
N LEU A 247 7.87 -6.40 8.39
CA LEU A 247 6.58 -6.64 9.03
C LEU A 247 6.28 -8.14 9.01
N ASP A 248 6.03 -8.71 10.20
CA ASP A 248 5.68 -10.12 10.39
C ASP A 248 4.32 -10.26 11.06
N PHE A 249 3.42 -11.01 10.43
CA PHE A 249 2.04 -11.19 10.88
C PHE A 249 1.74 -12.63 11.33
N GLU A 250 2.78 -13.47 11.50
CA GLU A 250 2.64 -14.86 11.97
C GLU A 250 2.75 -14.97 13.50
N GLU A 251 2.03 -15.93 14.10
CA GLU A 251 1.93 -16.10 15.56
C GLU A 251 3.18 -16.71 16.25
N ASN A 252 4.08 -17.37 15.51
CA ASN A 252 4.91 -18.44 16.09
C ASN A 252 6.42 -18.19 16.18
N LYS A 253 6.92 -16.96 15.94
CA LYS A 253 8.37 -16.77 15.74
C LYS A 253 9.02 -15.78 16.68
N MET A 254 8.31 -14.77 17.14
CA MET A 254 8.79 -13.79 18.11
C MET A 254 7.65 -13.31 18.99
N THR A 255 7.97 -12.73 20.15
CA THR A 255 6.97 -12.03 20.95
C THR A 255 6.45 -10.82 20.15
N PRO A 256 5.14 -10.52 20.16
CA PRO A 256 4.63 -9.32 19.50
C PRO A 256 5.35 -8.05 19.98
N GLY A 257 5.73 -7.17 19.06
CA GLY A 257 6.50 -5.96 19.36
C GLY A 257 7.51 -5.57 18.29
N LEU A 258 8.22 -4.46 18.56
CA LEU A 258 9.38 -4.00 17.80
C LEU A 258 10.67 -4.67 18.31
N HIS A 259 11.48 -5.18 17.39
CA HIS A 259 12.74 -5.86 17.66
C HIS A 259 13.83 -5.33 16.74
N ARG A 260 14.93 -4.86 17.32
CA ARG A 260 16.13 -4.47 16.56
C ARG A 260 16.96 -5.72 16.26
N ILE A 261 17.07 -6.06 14.97
CA ILE A 261 17.82 -7.24 14.51
C ILE A 261 19.27 -6.85 14.19
N ALA A 262 19.45 -5.69 13.57
CA ALA A 262 20.75 -5.08 13.28
C ALA A 262 20.62 -3.55 13.36
N ASP A 263 21.74 -2.83 13.24
CA ASP A 263 21.72 -1.35 13.39
C ASP A 263 20.81 -0.63 12.40
N ASN A 264 20.60 -1.23 11.24
CA ASN A 264 19.79 -0.71 10.15
C ASN A 264 18.65 -1.66 9.76
N VAL A 265 18.33 -2.65 10.61
CA VAL A 265 17.22 -3.59 10.38
C VAL A 265 16.37 -3.74 11.63
N ASP A 266 15.11 -3.34 11.51
CA ASP A 266 14.09 -3.63 12.51
C ASP A 266 13.09 -4.66 12.01
N PHE A 267 12.55 -5.39 12.97
CA PHE A 267 11.56 -6.43 12.77
C PHE A 267 10.37 -6.16 13.69
N ILE A 268 9.17 -6.08 13.11
CA ILE A 268 7.94 -5.85 13.85
C ILE A 268 7.09 -7.11 13.77
N SER A 269 6.96 -7.80 14.90
CA SER A 269 6.04 -8.92 15.05
C SER A 269 4.68 -8.39 15.49
N SER A 270 3.66 -8.57 14.65
CA SER A 270 2.29 -8.15 14.92
C SER A 270 1.31 -9.18 14.35
N PRO A 271 1.16 -10.35 15.00
CA PRO A 271 0.28 -11.40 14.51
C PRO A 271 -1.14 -10.88 14.30
N TYR A 272 -1.83 -11.38 13.27
CA TYR A 272 -3.22 -11.02 13.04
C TYR A 272 -4.09 -11.38 14.26
N PRO A 273 -5.09 -10.55 14.59
CA PRO A 273 -6.10 -10.95 15.55
C PRO A 273 -6.82 -12.25 15.11
N PRO A 274 -7.28 -13.10 16.03
CA PRO A 274 -7.98 -14.34 15.69
C PRO A 274 -9.17 -14.10 14.74
N GLY A 275 -9.17 -14.78 13.59
CA GLY A 275 -10.22 -14.67 12.57
C GLY A 275 -10.16 -13.40 11.70
N TYR A 276 -9.15 -12.55 11.86
CA TYR A 276 -8.95 -11.36 11.04
C TYR A 276 -8.58 -11.73 9.60
N GLU A 277 -9.29 -11.16 8.63
CA GLU A 277 -9.01 -11.34 7.21
C GLU A 277 -8.57 -10.00 6.58
N TRP A 278 -7.28 -9.88 6.23
CA TRP A 278 -6.70 -8.66 5.67
C TRP A 278 -7.42 -8.13 4.43
N SER A 279 -7.83 -9.02 3.53
CA SER A 279 -8.50 -8.67 2.28
C SER A 279 -9.91 -8.09 2.47
N ASN A 280 -10.49 -8.22 3.67
CA ASN A 280 -11.88 -7.88 3.91
C ASN A 280 -12.00 -6.57 4.70
N PRO A 281 -12.55 -5.49 4.09
CA PRO A 281 -12.67 -4.17 4.71
C PRO A 281 -13.47 -4.14 6.02
N LYS A 282 -14.28 -5.17 6.31
CA LYS A 282 -15.01 -5.25 7.58
C LYS A 282 -14.06 -5.36 8.77
N TYR A 283 -13.02 -6.19 8.66
CA TYR A 283 -12.12 -6.46 9.78
C TYR A 283 -11.23 -5.26 10.10
N ARG A 284 -10.62 -4.66 9.08
CA ARG A 284 -9.77 -3.47 9.30
C ARG A 284 -10.54 -2.27 9.85
N ASN A 285 -11.85 -2.20 9.64
CA ASN A 285 -12.70 -1.13 10.15
C ASN A 285 -13.40 -1.49 11.47
N SER A 286 -13.14 -2.67 12.05
CA SER A 286 -13.59 -3.02 13.39
C SER A 286 -12.71 -2.38 14.46
N PRO A 287 -13.18 -2.25 15.71
CA PRO A 287 -12.34 -1.77 16.82
C PRO A 287 -11.07 -2.59 17.00
N GLU A 288 -11.15 -3.93 16.89
CA GLU A 288 -10.01 -4.83 17.03
C GLU A 288 -9.00 -4.64 15.90
N GLY A 289 -9.49 -4.50 14.66
CA GLY A 289 -8.64 -4.22 13.50
C GLY A 289 -7.96 -2.86 13.60
N LEU A 290 -8.69 -1.84 14.05
CA LEU A 290 -8.13 -0.51 14.27
C LEU A 290 -7.02 -0.54 15.31
N GLU A 291 -7.24 -1.17 16.46
CA GLU A 291 -6.26 -1.26 17.55
C GLU A 291 -5.02 -2.06 17.13
N TRP A 292 -5.21 -3.17 16.42
CA TRP A 292 -4.10 -3.93 15.86
C TRP A 292 -3.27 -3.10 14.88
N GLU A 293 -3.90 -2.44 13.90
CA GLU A 293 -3.21 -1.59 12.94
C GLU A 293 -2.49 -0.42 13.63
N LYS A 294 -3.14 0.20 14.62
CA LYS A 294 -2.59 1.32 15.40
C LYS A 294 -1.31 0.93 16.13
N ASN A 295 -1.31 -0.23 16.79
CA ASN A 295 -0.13 -0.76 17.49
C ASN A 295 1.00 -1.07 16.50
N LEU A 296 0.68 -1.70 15.38
CA LEU A 296 1.64 -1.96 14.31
C LEU A 296 2.29 -0.67 13.78
N VAL A 297 1.49 0.35 13.43
CA VAL A 297 2.05 1.60 12.90
C VAL A 297 2.77 2.44 13.95
N SER A 298 2.41 2.30 15.23
CA SER A 298 3.18 2.92 16.32
C SER A 298 4.58 2.32 16.41
N HIS A 299 4.72 1.00 16.30
CA HIS A 299 6.04 0.36 16.21
C HIS A 299 6.82 0.75 14.95
N VAL A 300 6.12 1.02 13.83
CA VAL A 300 6.80 1.56 12.63
C VAL A 300 7.36 2.94 12.93
N LEU A 301 6.60 3.83 13.58
CA LEU A 301 7.07 5.16 13.98
C LEU A 301 8.25 5.09 14.96
N ASP A 302 8.21 4.20 15.94
CA ASP A 302 9.29 4.02 16.93
C ASP A 302 10.60 3.49 16.31
N ALA A 303 10.53 2.90 15.10
CA ALA A 303 11.68 2.37 14.37
C ALA A 303 12.37 3.40 13.45
N LEU A 304 11.75 4.56 13.23
CA LEU A 304 12.29 5.65 12.41
C LEU A 304 13.32 6.46 13.19
#